data_AF-A0A432SV15-F1
#
_entry.id   AF-A0A432SV15-F1
#
_cell.length_a   1.000
_cell.length_b   1.000
_cell.length_c   1.000
_cell.angle_alpha   90.00
_cell.angle_beta   90.00
_cell.angle_gamma   90.00
#
_symmetry.space_group_name_H-M   'P 1'
#
loop_
_entity.id
_entity.type
_entity.pdbx_description
1 polymer ?
#
loop_
_entity_poly.entity_id
_entity_poly.type
_entity_poly.pdbx_seq_one_letter_code
_entity_poly.pdbx_strand_id
1 'polypeptide(L)'
;NNLMEFNANINSAIKFTRVDNKQSVEVNYDPSSVGGSPKQQELMGKIMQGKATPEEKKEFGELWQDRVKRISESIESVITCI
;
A
#
# COMPACT_ATOMS: atom_id res chain seq x y z
N ASN A 1 4.70 16.71 -19.46
CA ASN A 1 5.18 15.34 -19.73
C ASN A 1 4.58 14.39 -18.71
N ASN A 2 3.56 13.64 -19.12
CA ASN A 2 2.88 12.66 -18.27
C ASN A 2 3.60 11.32 -18.41
N LEU A 3 4.39 10.96 -17.39
CA LEU A 3 5.13 9.69 -17.34
C LEU A 3 4.32 8.58 -16.64
N MET A 4 3.09 8.87 -16.24
CA MET A 4 2.18 7.94 -15.59
C MET A 4 0.92 7.78 -16.43
N GLU A 5 0.55 6.52 -16.68
CA GLU A 5 -0.68 6.13 -17.34
C GLU A 5 -1.49 5.27 -16.36
N PHE A 6 -2.71 5.70 -16.05
CA PHE A 6 -3.63 4.97 -15.18
C PHE A 6 -4.63 4.17 -16.02
N ASN A 7 -5.12 3.05 -15.49
CA ASN A 7 -5.96 2.09 -16.21
C ASN A 7 -5.30 1.51 -17.47
N ALA A 8 -3.96 1.44 -17.48
CA ALA A 8 -3.22 0.77 -18.55
C ALA A 8 -3.57 -0.73 -18.58
N ASN A 9 -3.54 -1.32 -19.77
CA ASN A 9 -3.77 -2.75 -19.95
C ASN A 9 -2.52 -3.57 -19.56
N ILE A 10 -2.31 -3.76 -18.26
CA ILE A 10 -1.23 -4.54 -17.66
C ILE A 10 -1.78 -5.64 -16.76
N ASN A 11 -1.06 -6.76 -16.65
CA ASN A 11 -1.46 -7.88 -15.78
C ASN A 11 -0.91 -7.75 -14.36
N SER A 12 0.00 -6.79 -14.12
CA SER A 12 0.64 -6.51 -12.85
C SER A 12 0.09 -5.24 -12.19
N ALA A 13 0.55 -4.96 -10.96
CA ALA A 13 0.16 -3.72 -10.28
C ALA A 13 0.78 -2.47 -10.95
N ILE A 14 2.04 -2.57 -11.40
CA ILE A 14 2.79 -1.46 -11.99
C ILE A 14 3.71 -1.98 -13.09
N LYS A 15 3.86 -1.22 -14.18
CA LYS A 15 4.87 -1.47 -15.22
C LYS A 15 5.81 -0.27 -15.33
N PHE A 16 7.11 -0.51 -15.16
CA PHE A 16 8.13 0.51 -15.39
C PHE A 16 8.73 0.31 -16.77
N THR A 17 8.63 1.32 -17.64
CA THR A 17 9.21 1.30 -18.99
C THR A 17 10.30 2.36 -19.09
N ARG A 18 11.50 1.95 -19.49
CA ARG A 18 12.59 2.88 -19.74
C ARG A 18 12.29 3.77 -20.93
N VAL A 19 12.61 5.06 -20.81
CA VAL A 19 12.33 6.03 -21.88
C VAL A 19 13.29 5.89 -23.07
N ASP A 20 14.51 5.44 -22.82
CA ASP A 20 15.63 5.39 -23.77
C ASP A 20 15.60 4.18 -24.70
N ASN A 21 15.35 2.98 -24.16
CA ASN A 21 15.43 1.72 -24.91
C ASN A 21 14.12 0.91 -24.88
N LYS A 22 13.06 1.43 -24.24
CA LYS A 22 11.73 0.81 -24.12
C LYS A 22 11.69 -0.54 -23.41
N GLN A 23 12.78 -0.98 -22.79
CA GLN A 23 12.75 -2.16 -21.93
C GLN A 23 11.85 -1.90 -20.73
N SER A 24 11.15 -2.94 -20.29
CA SER A 24 10.17 -2.84 -19.23
C SER A 24 10.34 -3.94 -18.19
N VAL A 25 9.91 -3.65 -16.96
CA VAL A 25 9.72 -4.63 -15.89
C VAL A 25 8.30 -4.45 -15.34
N GLU A 26 7.66 -5.57 -15.00
CA GLU A 26 6.36 -5.57 -14.35
C GLU A 26 6.53 -5.90 -12.88
N VAL A 27 5.78 -5.22 -12.01
CA VAL A 27 5.88 -5.33 -10.56
C VAL A 27 4.52 -5.65 -9.99
N ASN A 28 4.47 -6.72 -9.21
CA ASN A 28 3.35 -7.05 -8.35
C ASN A 28 3.64 -6.54 -6.94
N TYR A 29 2.62 -5.93 -6.32
CA TYR A 29 2.65 -5.51 -4.92
C TYR A 29 1.46 -6.11 -4.18
N ASP A 30 1.74 -7.00 -3.24
CA ASP A 30 0.74 -7.65 -2.40
C ASP A 30 1.19 -7.63 -0.92
N PRO A 31 0.73 -6.65 -0.12
CA PRO A 31 1.02 -6.58 1.31
C PRO A 31 0.03 -7.37 2.17
N SER A 32 -0.79 -8.26 1.60
CA SER A 32 -1.84 -9.00 2.34
C SER A 32 -1.28 -9.93 3.41
N SER A 33 -0.05 -10.42 3.23
CA SER A 33 0.70 -11.20 4.24
C SER A 33 0.97 -10.39 5.51
N VAL A 34 1.03 -9.06 5.41
CA VAL A 34 1.23 -8.16 6.55
C VAL A 34 -0.12 -7.64 7.05
N GLY A 35 -0.69 -8.38 7.99
CA GLY A 35 -1.96 -8.05 8.63
C GLY A 35 -1.93 -6.72 9.39
N GLY A 36 -3.07 -6.02 9.40
CA GLY A 36 -3.32 -4.88 10.30
C GLY A 36 -3.68 -5.34 11.71
N SER A 37 -3.58 -4.43 12.69
CA SER A 37 -4.04 -4.71 14.05
C SER A 37 -5.57 -4.86 14.08
N PRO A 38 -6.15 -5.80 14.84
CA PRO A 38 -7.60 -5.87 15.04
C PRO A 38 -8.20 -4.54 15.52
N LYS A 39 -7.46 -3.81 16.36
CA LYS A 39 -7.86 -2.50 16.86
C LYS A 39 -7.89 -1.43 15.78
N GLN A 40 -7.02 -1.55 14.77
CA GLN A 40 -7.02 -0.65 13.60
C GLN A 40 -8.34 -0.77 12.81
N GLN A 41 -8.91 -1.97 12.70
CA GLN A 41 -10.20 -2.18 12.02
C GLN A 41 -11.36 -1.55 12.81
N GLU A 42 -11.39 -1.72 14.13
CA GLU A 42 -12.40 -1.10 15.00
C GLU A 42 -12.35 0.44 14.90
N LEU A 43 -11.14 1.01 15.01
CA LEU A 43 -10.93 2.45 14.95
C LEU A 43 -11.28 3.02 13.57
N MET A 44 -10.99 2.31 12.48
CA MET A 44 -11.43 2.71 11.14
C MET A 44 -12.95 2.84 11.08
N GLY A 45 -13.69 1.89 11.65
CA GLY A 45 -15.16 1.95 11.72
C GLY A 45 -15.66 3.20 12.46
N LYS A 46 -15.04 3.55 13.61
CA LYS A 46 -15.36 4.77 14.36
C LYS A 46 -15.04 6.04 13.58
N ILE A 47 -13.91 6.06 12.86
CA ILE A 47 -13.49 7.20 12.02
C ILE A 47 -14.48 7.40 10.88
N MET A 48 -14.86 6.34 10.16
CA MET A 48 -15.83 6.40 9.06
C MET A 48 -17.21 6.86 9.52
N GLN A 49 -17.60 6.53 10.76
CA GLN A 49 -18.85 7.01 11.36
C GLN A 49 -18.77 8.43 11.92
N GLY A 50 -17.58 9.07 11.90
CA GLY A 50 -17.38 10.40 12.50
C GLY A 50 -17.45 10.43 14.02
N LYS A 51 -17.34 9.26 14.69
CA LYS A 51 -17.46 9.12 16.15
C LYS A 51 -16.12 9.03 16.88
N ALA A 52 -15.03 8.90 16.14
CA ALA A 52 -13.70 8.73 16.72
C ALA A 52 -13.22 10.00 17.45
N THR A 53 -12.75 9.83 18.68
CA THR A 53 -12.09 10.92 19.44
C THR A 53 -10.74 11.30 18.82
N PRO A 54 -10.16 12.46 19.18
CA PRO A 54 -8.80 12.80 18.76
C PRO A 54 -7.75 11.75 19.14
N GLU A 55 -7.88 11.14 20.32
CA GLU A 55 -7.00 10.09 20.83
C GLU A 55 -7.14 8.81 20.00
N GLU A 56 -8.37 8.41 19.68
CA GLU A 56 -8.66 7.25 18.82
C GLU A 56 -8.10 7.43 17.40
N LYS A 57 -8.17 8.66 16.85
CA LYS A 57 -7.54 8.98 15.55
C LYS A 57 -6.02 8.91 15.61
N LYS A 58 -5.42 9.39 16.70
CA LYS A 58 -3.98 9.30 16.92
C LYS A 58 -3.53 7.84 17.01
N GLU A 59 -4.23 7.05 17.82
CA GLU A 59 -3.94 5.61 17.98
C GLU A 59 -4.09 4.86 16.65
N PHE A 60 -5.13 5.16 15.87
CA PHE A 60 -5.27 4.59 14.52
C PHE A 60 -4.06 4.91 13.64
N GLY A 61 -3.58 6.15 13.67
CA GLY A 61 -2.40 6.57 12.92
C GLY A 61 -1.13 5.83 13.35
N GLU A 62 -0.93 5.61 14.64
CA GLU A 62 0.20 4.84 15.18
C GLU A 62 0.15 3.38 14.72
N LEU A 63 -1.01 2.73 14.82
CA LEU A 63 -1.20 1.35 14.34
C LEU A 63 -1.02 1.22 12.82
N TRP A 64 -1.50 2.21 12.07
CA TRP A 64 -1.31 2.27 10.62
C TRP A 64 0.17 2.38 10.26
N GLN A 65 0.91 3.27 10.93
CA GLN A 65 2.33 3.46 10.66
C GLN A 65 3.18 2.26 11.06
N ASP A 66 2.85 1.59 12.17
CA ASP A 66 3.46 0.31 12.50
C ASP A 66 3.29 -0.72 11.37
N ARG A 67 2.08 -0.82 10.80
CA ARG A 67 1.84 -1.71 9.66
C ARG A 67 2.67 -1.31 8.44
N VAL A 68 2.74 -0.01 8.10
CA VAL A 68 3.56 0.49 6.98
C VAL A 68 5.03 0.12 7.18
N LYS A 69 5.55 0.29 8.39
CA LYS A 69 6.92 -0.13 8.74
C LYS A 69 7.12 -1.62 8.52
N ARG A 70 6.23 -2.48 9.02
CA ARG A 70 6.31 -3.94 8.83
C ARG A 70 6.27 -4.35 7.35
N ILE A 71 5.47 -3.68 6.52
CA ILE A 71 5.46 -3.88 5.06
C ILE A 71 6.82 -3.53 4.48
N SER A 72 7.38 -2.36 4.85
CA SER A 72 8.69 -1.93 4.37
C SER A 72 9.83 -2.85 4.79
N GLU A 73 9.70 -3.53 5.94
CA GLU A 73 10.69 -4.51 6.41
C GLU A 73 10.52 -5.88 5.71
N SER A 74 9.40 -6.11 5.01
CA SER A 74 9.03 -7.37 4.39
C SER A 74 9.03 -7.32 2.85
N ILE A 75 9.83 -6.42 2.26
CA ILE A 75 9.84 -6.11 0.81
C ILE A 75 9.91 -7.37 -0.07
N GLU A 76 10.78 -8.32 0.26
CA GLU A 76 10.98 -9.54 -0.53
C GLU A 76 9.73 -10.43 -0.60
N SER A 77 8.84 -10.32 0.39
CA SER A 77 7.59 -11.11 0.46
C SER A 77 6.38 -10.40 -0.12
N VAL A 78 6.44 -9.07 -0.30
CA VAL A 78 5.31 -8.24 -0.74
C VAL A 78 5.52 -7.64 -2.13
N ILE A 79 6.73 -7.71 -2.68
CA ILE A 79 7.07 -7.23 -4.02
C ILE A 79 7.65 -8.37 -4.85
N THR A 80 7.15 -8.52 -6.08
CA THR A 80 7.72 -9.47 -7.06
C THR A 80 7.87 -8.77 -8.41
N CYS A 81 9.05 -8.89 -9.02
CA CYS A 81 9.31 -8.43 -10.38
C CYS A 81 9.16 -9.59 -11.37
N ILE A 82 8.48 -9.34 -12.48
CA ILE A 82 8.22 -10.29 -13.58
C ILE A 82 8.79 -9.74 -14.89
#